data_AF-A0A7C4GVY5-F1
#
_entry.id   AF-A0A7C4GVY5-F1
#
_cell.length_a   1.000
_cell.length_b   1.000
_cell.length_c   1.000
_cell.angle_alpha   90.00
_cell.angle_beta   90.00
_cell.angle_gamma   90.00
#
_symmetry.space_group_name_H-M   'P 1'
#
loop_
_entity.id
_entity.type
_entity.pdbx_description
1 polymer ?
#
loop_
_entity_poly.entity_id
_entity_poly.type
_entity_poly.pdbx_seq_one_letter_code
_entity_poly.pdbx_strand_id
1 'polypeptide(L)'
;MAVSLEKLYQTVLSLLSNDESGELKGLFKRILEWEKNNPPKNEYDGFYWHMVSGDPRVLNKLVVMQVLKVVLRTNSGTAYRLVNLETVEKALKDAEKLTVKPEEVTVEVPSDILDLVIGHEEKKEIILRALKSKERCHLLLYGSPSSAKSLILECLSRLPGSKYILGSSATKAGLFELLYNEEPSFLILDEIDKIQSMEDLSILLSLMERGFISEVKYGRRRSKTLNTKVIGACNRIDRLPPELLSRFIKLRFRDYSDDEFIDVSAKVLQQREGVPMGLAVYIADQVLRRLKTRDVRDSIKVARLLKEKSREDVDRVIELLAKQT
;
A
#
# COMPACT_ATOMS: atom_id res chain seq x y z
N MET A 1 -5.54 -37.85 -26.09
CA MET A 1 -6.27 -36.87 -25.27
C MET A 1 -5.83 -35.48 -25.70
N ALA A 2 -6.64 -34.80 -26.49
CA ALA A 2 -6.33 -33.43 -26.92
C ALA A 2 -6.39 -32.52 -25.69
N VAL A 3 -5.25 -31.92 -25.33
CA VAL A 3 -5.22 -30.87 -24.32
C VAL A 3 -6.02 -29.70 -24.89
N SER A 4 -7.03 -29.21 -24.17
CA SER A 4 -7.72 -27.99 -24.57
C SER A 4 -6.69 -26.86 -24.66
N LEU A 5 -6.67 -26.14 -25.79
CA LEU A 5 -5.77 -25.00 -26.03
C LEU A 5 -5.87 -23.95 -24.92
N GLU A 6 -7.07 -23.81 -24.34
CA GLU A 6 -7.34 -22.92 -23.21
C GLU A 6 -6.64 -23.38 -21.92
N LYS A 7 -6.59 -24.70 -21.68
CA LYS A 7 -5.88 -25.27 -20.52
C LYS A 7 -4.37 -25.11 -20.67
N LEU A 8 -3.84 -25.28 -21.88
CA LEU A 8 -2.42 -25.03 -22.17
C LEU A 8 -2.05 -23.56 -21.93
N TYR A 9 -2.87 -22.64 -22.44
CA TYR A 9 -2.68 -21.20 -22.25
C TYR A 9 -2.62 -20.81 -20.77
N GLN A 10 -3.61 -21.24 -19.96
CA GLN A 10 -3.65 -20.96 -18.53
C GLN A 10 -2.46 -21.58 -17.77
N THR A 11 -2.03 -22.78 -18.18
CA THR A 11 -0.88 -23.45 -17.57
C THR A 11 0.41 -22.67 -17.81
N VAL A 12 0.63 -22.20 -19.05
CA VAL A 12 1.80 -21.39 -19.41
C VAL A 12 1.78 -20.04 -18.69
N LEU A 13 0.62 -19.37 -18.61
CA LEU A 13 0.49 -18.14 -17.82
C LEU A 13 0.82 -18.36 -16.35
N SER A 14 0.27 -19.40 -15.72
CA SER A 14 0.54 -19.69 -14.30
C SER A 14 2.03 -19.97 -14.03
N LEU A 15 2.74 -20.56 -14.99
CA LEU A 15 4.18 -20.81 -14.90
C LEU A 15 4.99 -19.52 -15.00
N LEU A 16 4.61 -18.63 -15.92
CA LEU A 16 5.27 -17.34 -16.13
C LEU A 16 4.97 -16.35 -15.00
N SER A 17 3.78 -16.39 -14.40
CA SER A 17 3.43 -15.55 -13.24
C SER A 17 4.20 -15.90 -11.97
N ASN A 18 4.66 -17.16 -11.83
CA ASN A 18 5.45 -17.62 -10.70
C ASN A 18 6.97 -17.58 -10.97
N ASP A 19 7.40 -17.07 -12.12
CA ASP A 19 8.81 -16.99 -12.54
C ASP A 19 9.47 -15.69 -12.04
N GLU A 20 9.80 -15.65 -10.75
CA GLU A 20 10.45 -14.48 -10.12
C GLU A 20 11.89 -14.25 -10.65
N SER A 21 12.58 -15.28 -11.14
CA SER A 21 13.97 -15.20 -11.63
C SER A 21 14.07 -14.83 -13.12
N GLY A 22 12.97 -14.92 -13.87
CA GLY A 22 12.94 -14.69 -15.32
C GLY A 22 13.64 -15.78 -16.14
N GLU A 23 14.11 -16.85 -15.50
CA GLU A 23 14.82 -17.95 -16.15
C GLU A 23 13.88 -18.77 -17.03
N LEU A 24 12.64 -18.99 -16.57
CA LEU A 24 11.64 -19.77 -17.31
C LEU A 24 11.14 -18.98 -18.52
N LYS A 25 10.95 -17.66 -18.37
CA LYS A 25 10.65 -16.73 -19.48
C LYS A 25 11.77 -16.74 -20.51
N GLY A 26 13.02 -16.70 -20.08
CA GLY A 26 14.19 -16.82 -20.96
C GLY A 26 14.24 -18.16 -21.70
N LEU A 27 13.90 -19.27 -21.03
CA LEU A 27 13.81 -20.59 -21.64
C LEU A 27 12.70 -20.66 -22.70
N PHE A 28 11.51 -20.14 -22.41
CA PHE A 28 10.40 -20.11 -23.38
C PHE A 28 10.75 -19.30 -24.64
N LYS A 29 11.46 -18.18 -24.50
CA LYS A 29 11.95 -17.40 -25.66
C LYS A 29 12.87 -18.21 -26.56
N ARG A 30 13.87 -18.89 -25.97
CA ARG A 30 14.82 -19.74 -26.72
C ARG A 30 14.13 -20.90 -27.41
N ILE A 31 13.15 -21.54 -26.76
CA ILE A 31 12.37 -22.62 -27.36
C ILE A 31 11.55 -22.12 -28.55
N LEU A 32 10.86 -20.98 -28.41
CA LEU A 32 10.07 -20.38 -29.49
C LEU A 32 10.95 -19.95 -30.68
N GLU A 33 12.10 -19.35 -30.41
CA GLU A 33 13.06 -18.95 -31.44
C GLU A 33 13.59 -20.17 -32.21
N TRP A 34 13.93 -21.25 -31.50
CA TRP A 34 14.38 -22.49 -32.13
C TRP A 34 13.28 -23.13 -32.98
N GLU A 35 12.03 -23.20 -32.49
CA GLU A 35 10.92 -23.80 -33.25
C GLU A 35 10.56 -23.00 -34.51
N LYS A 36 10.64 -21.67 -34.47
CA LYS A 36 10.40 -20.83 -35.65
C LYS A 36 11.45 -21.03 -36.74
N ASN A 37 12.71 -21.22 -36.33
CA ASN A 37 13.81 -21.46 -37.26
C ASN A 37 13.88 -22.92 -37.75
N ASN A 38 13.20 -23.86 -37.08
CA ASN A 38 13.23 -25.29 -37.37
C ASN A 38 11.81 -25.89 -37.46
N PRO A 39 11.06 -25.59 -38.54
CA PRO A 39 9.77 -26.23 -38.76
C PRO A 39 9.93 -27.76 -38.88
N PRO A 40 8.93 -28.54 -38.43
CA PRO A 40 9.04 -30.00 -38.38
C PRO A 40 9.21 -30.57 -39.77
N LYS A 41 10.38 -31.16 -40.03
CA LYS A 41 10.59 -31.89 -41.29
C LYS A 41 9.91 -33.26 -41.24
N ASN A 42 10.01 -33.94 -40.09
CA ASN A 42 9.44 -35.27 -39.81
C ASN A 42 8.86 -35.33 -38.38
N GLU A 43 8.16 -36.41 -38.04
CA GLU A 43 7.52 -36.62 -36.72
C GLU A 43 8.50 -36.72 -35.54
N TYR A 44 9.77 -37.05 -35.82
CA TYR A 44 10.83 -37.23 -34.82
C TYR A 44 11.71 -35.99 -34.63
N ASP A 45 11.42 -34.91 -35.34
CA ASP A 45 12.24 -33.70 -35.36
C ASP A 45 11.93 -32.80 -34.16
N GLY A 46 12.92 -32.53 -33.30
CA GLY A 46 12.74 -31.75 -32.08
C GLY A 46 14.06 -31.30 -31.46
N PHE A 47 13.98 -30.43 -30.46
CA PHE A 47 15.17 -29.87 -29.80
C PHE A 47 15.62 -30.73 -28.62
N TYR A 48 16.92 -30.70 -28.37
CA TYR A 48 17.52 -31.28 -27.16
C TYR A 48 17.78 -30.20 -26.12
N TRP A 49 17.97 -30.62 -24.87
CA TRP A 49 18.20 -29.72 -23.74
C TRP A 49 19.35 -28.73 -23.95
N HIS A 50 20.44 -29.17 -24.61
CA HIS A 50 21.62 -28.35 -24.89
C HIS A 50 21.41 -27.31 -25.99
N MET A 51 20.42 -27.50 -26.87
CA MET A 51 20.11 -26.56 -27.96
C MET A 51 19.36 -25.32 -27.47
N VAL A 52 18.63 -25.45 -26.36
CA VAL A 52 17.84 -24.36 -25.74
C VAL A 52 18.37 -23.95 -24.37
N SER A 53 19.54 -24.49 -23.97
CA SER A 53 20.14 -24.30 -22.64
C SER A 53 19.10 -24.47 -21.52
N GLY A 54 18.34 -25.56 -21.57
CA GLY A 54 17.29 -25.88 -20.61
C GLY A 54 17.74 -26.98 -19.65
N ASP A 55 17.44 -26.82 -18.36
CA ASP A 55 17.65 -27.88 -17.36
C ASP A 55 16.72 -29.07 -17.68
N PRO A 56 17.25 -30.31 -17.81
CA PRO A 56 16.44 -31.49 -18.09
C PRO A 56 15.28 -31.73 -17.12
N ARG A 57 15.42 -31.35 -15.83
CA ARG A 57 14.35 -31.46 -14.83
C ARG A 57 13.20 -30.50 -15.14
N VAL A 58 13.53 -29.27 -15.56
CA VAL A 58 12.54 -28.27 -15.96
C VAL A 58 11.83 -28.70 -17.24
N LEU A 59 12.57 -29.20 -18.24
CA LEU A 59 11.98 -29.73 -19.47
C LEU A 59 11.03 -30.91 -19.21
N ASN A 60 11.42 -31.85 -18.35
CA ASN A 60 10.56 -32.96 -17.94
C ASN A 60 9.29 -32.47 -17.22
N LYS A 61 9.41 -31.46 -16.36
CA LYS A 61 8.26 -30.83 -15.71
C LYS A 61 7.30 -30.21 -16.73
N LEU A 62 7.84 -29.52 -17.74
CA LEU A 62 7.05 -28.94 -18.84
C LEU A 62 6.34 -30.02 -19.68
N VAL A 63 6.93 -31.22 -19.82
CA VAL A 63 6.25 -32.37 -20.44
C VAL A 63 5.10 -32.88 -19.58
N VAL A 64 5.30 -33.03 -18.27
CA VAL A 64 4.24 -33.44 -17.33
C VAL A 64 3.07 -32.44 -17.34
N MET A 65 3.38 -31.15 -17.45
CA MET A 65 2.40 -30.07 -17.55
C MET A 65 1.80 -29.92 -18.95
N GLN A 66 2.14 -30.82 -19.88
CA GLN A 66 1.65 -30.86 -21.26
C GLN A 66 1.93 -29.59 -22.08
N VAL A 67 2.99 -28.86 -21.71
CA VAL A 67 3.49 -27.72 -22.47
C VAL A 67 4.43 -28.18 -23.59
N LEU A 68 5.26 -29.18 -23.27
CA LEU A 68 6.13 -29.88 -24.21
C LEU A 68 5.62 -31.29 -24.48
N LYS A 69 5.90 -31.81 -25.69
CA LYS A 69 5.76 -33.21 -26.06
C LYS A 69 7.13 -33.81 -26.38
N VAL A 70 7.30 -35.08 -26.06
CA VAL A 70 8.48 -35.86 -26.46
C VAL A 70 8.22 -36.41 -27.85
N VAL A 71 9.10 -36.10 -28.80
CA VAL A 71 8.97 -36.54 -30.21
C VAL A 71 9.91 -37.70 -30.54
N LEU A 72 11.05 -37.77 -29.86
CA LEU A 72 12.02 -38.86 -30.03
C LEU A 72 12.70 -39.14 -28.71
N ARG A 73 12.91 -40.43 -28.41
CA ARG A 73 13.70 -40.89 -27.27
C ARG A 73 14.71 -41.91 -27.76
N THR A 74 15.98 -41.62 -27.54
CA THR A 74 17.10 -42.52 -27.85
C THR A 74 17.91 -42.77 -26.58
N ASN A 75 18.89 -43.69 -26.67
CA ASN A 75 19.86 -43.91 -25.58
C ASN A 75 20.76 -42.68 -25.34
N SER A 76 20.88 -41.78 -26.33
CA SER A 76 21.72 -40.58 -26.28
C SER A 76 20.95 -39.31 -25.88
N GLY A 77 19.63 -39.33 -25.83
CA GLY A 77 18.85 -38.18 -25.40
C GLY A 77 17.36 -38.23 -25.71
N THR A 78 16.67 -37.19 -25.24
CA THR A 78 15.25 -36.97 -25.48
C THR A 78 15.08 -35.67 -26.26
N ALA A 79 14.35 -35.73 -27.38
CA ALA A 79 13.98 -34.58 -28.18
C ALA A 79 12.55 -34.12 -27.83
N TYR A 80 12.37 -32.81 -27.73
CA TYR A 80 11.13 -32.17 -27.32
C TYR A 80 10.59 -31.24 -28.42
N ARG A 81 9.29 -30.99 -28.41
CA ARG A 81 8.62 -29.91 -29.15
C ARG A 81 7.53 -29.26 -28.31
N LEU A 82 7.13 -28.05 -28.65
CA LEU A 82 5.92 -27.46 -28.06
C LEU A 82 4.69 -28.22 -28.56
N VAL A 83 3.70 -28.31 -27.67
CA VAL A 83 2.39 -28.88 -28.02
C VAL A 83 1.66 -27.96 -29.01
N ASN A 84 1.77 -26.65 -28.82
CA ASN A 84 1.20 -25.65 -29.73
C ASN A 84 2.02 -24.35 -29.65
N LEU A 85 2.64 -23.97 -30.76
CA LEU A 85 3.49 -22.78 -30.87
C LEU A 85 2.69 -21.48 -30.66
N GLU A 86 1.55 -21.35 -31.34
CA GLU A 86 0.74 -20.12 -31.33
C GLU A 86 0.20 -19.79 -29.94
N THR A 87 -0.25 -20.81 -29.20
CA THR A 87 -0.82 -20.67 -27.86
C THR A 87 0.25 -20.26 -26.85
N VAL A 88 1.44 -20.84 -26.95
CA VAL A 88 2.58 -20.51 -26.08
C VAL A 88 3.12 -19.12 -26.40
N GLU A 89 3.21 -18.76 -27.68
CA GLU A 89 3.60 -17.41 -28.11
C GLU A 89 2.59 -16.37 -27.63
N LYS A 90 1.29 -16.64 -27.76
CA LYS A 90 0.23 -15.76 -27.24
C LYS A 90 0.33 -15.61 -25.73
N ALA A 91 0.46 -16.71 -24.98
CA ALA A 91 0.62 -16.67 -23.53
C ALA A 91 1.88 -15.91 -23.09
N LEU A 92 3.00 -16.04 -23.82
CA LEU A 92 4.22 -15.31 -23.53
C LEU A 92 4.07 -13.80 -23.81
N LYS A 93 3.43 -13.43 -24.93
CA LYS A 93 3.14 -12.02 -25.26
C LYS A 93 2.17 -11.39 -24.28
N ASP A 94 1.15 -12.13 -23.86
CA ASP A 94 0.19 -11.65 -22.86
C ASP A 94 0.85 -11.54 -21.49
N ALA A 95 1.70 -12.49 -21.10
CA ALA A 95 2.54 -12.39 -19.91
C ALA A 95 3.52 -11.21 -20.00
N GLU A 96 4.04 -10.88 -21.19
CA GLU A 96 4.86 -9.69 -21.44
C GLU A 96 4.08 -8.39 -21.33
N LYS A 97 2.83 -8.36 -21.81
CA LYS A 97 1.92 -7.23 -21.62
C LYS A 97 1.49 -7.08 -20.16
N LEU A 98 1.29 -8.19 -19.44
CA LEU A 98 1.04 -8.23 -17.99
C LEU A 98 2.30 -7.92 -17.16
N THR A 99 3.51 -8.07 -17.73
CA THR A 99 4.79 -7.62 -17.14
C THR A 99 5.24 -6.24 -17.65
N VAL A 100 4.37 -5.52 -18.38
CA VAL A 100 4.42 -4.06 -18.34
C VAL A 100 4.09 -3.68 -16.91
N LYS A 101 5.00 -2.89 -16.32
CA LYS A 101 4.90 -2.22 -15.01
C LYS A 101 3.44 -2.02 -14.60
N PRO A 102 3.08 -2.24 -13.32
CA PRO A 102 1.72 -1.94 -12.85
C PRO A 102 1.35 -0.60 -13.43
N GLU A 103 0.25 -0.53 -14.19
CA GLU A 103 -0.29 0.73 -14.66
C GLU A 103 -0.29 1.64 -13.45
N GLU A 104 0.55 2.69 -13.50
CA GLU A 104 0.63 3.68 -12.45
C GLU A 104 -0.78 4.28 -12.42
N VAL A 105 -1.61 3.77 -11.51
CA VAL A 105 -2.78 4.49 -11.07
C VAL A 105 -2.20 5.76 -10.49
N THR A 106 -2.09 6.79 -11.32
CA THR A 106 -1.85 8.15 -10.86
C THR A 106 -3.06 8.45 -10.02
N VAL A 107 -2.95 8.20 -8.72
CA VAL A 107 -3.98 8.56 -7.77
C VAL A 107 -4.09 10.08 -7.90
N GLU A 108 -5.20 10.54 -8.47
CA GLU A 108 -5.52 11.95 -8.54
C GLU A 108 -5.72 12.42 -7.09
N VAL A 109 -4.69 13.06 -6.54
CA VAL A 109 -4.73 13.64 -5.20
C VAL A 109 -5.49 14.97 -5.31
N PRO A 110 -6.69 15.09 -4.73
CA PRO A 110 -7.44 16.34 -4.73
C PRO A 110 -6.63 17.44 -4.03
N SER A 111 -6.62 18.65 -4.58
CA SER A 111 -5.88 19.77 -4.00
C SER A 111 -6.48 20.27 -2.68
N ASP A 112 -7.78 20.05 -2.49
CA ASP A 112 -8.59 20.46 -1.34
C ASP A 112 -8.54 19.48 -0.17
N ILE A 113 -7.80 18.36 -0.30
CA ILE A 113 -7.82 17.29 0.70
C ILE A 113 -7.38 17.77 2.09
N LEU A 114 -6.52 18.80 2.17
CA LEU A 114 -6.03 19.37 3.42
C LEU A 114 -6.71 20.70 3.81
N ASP A 115 -7.81 21.09 3.16
CA ASP A 115 -8.49 22.37 3.43
C ASP A 115 -9.00 22.45 4.87
N LEU A 116 -9.36 21.32 5.46
CA LEU A 116 -9.78 21.21 6.86
C LEU A 116 -8.67 21.58 7.85
N VAL A 117 -7.42 21.43 7.45
CA VAL A 117 -6.26 21.73 8.28
C VAL A 117 -5.96 23.21 8.10
N ILE A 118 -5.89 23.99 9.18
CA ILE A 118 -5.52 25.40 9.11
C ILE A 118 -4.07 25.56 9.58
N GLY A 119 -3.35 26.48 8.94
CA GLY A 119 -1.93 26.70 9.17
C GLY A 119 -1.06 25.58 8.60
N HIS A 120 0.22 25.60 8.97
CA HIS A 120 1.23 24.64 8.50
C HIS A 120 1.36 24.56 6.96
N GLU A 121 1.20 25.68 6.24
CA GLU A 121 1.21 25.72 4.77
C GLU A 121 2.45 25.04 4.15
N GLU A 122 3.64 25.31 4.68
CA GLU A 122 4.88 24.65 4.25
C GLU A 122 4.81 23.11 4.40
N LYS A 123 4.19 22.61 5.47
CA LYS A 123 4.06 21.17 5.73
C LYS A 123 3.02 20.55 4.83
N LYS A 124 1.89 21.23 4.61
CA LYS A 124 0.87 20.80 3.64
C LYS A 124 1.46 20.69 2.24
N GLU A 125 2.27 21.66 1.85
CA GLU A 125 2.96 21.64 0.56
C GLU A 125 3.90 20.42 0.46
N ILE A 126 4.70 20.14 1.49
CA ILE A 126 5.56 18.94 1.53
C ILE A 126 4.73 17.66 1.43
N ILE A 127 3.62 17.57 2.18
CA ILE A 127 2.71 16.42 2.14
C ILE A 127 2.18 16.23 0.71
N LEU A 128 1.63 17.27 0.10
CA LEU A 128 1.09 17.22 -1.27
C LEU A 128 2.15 16.83 -2.30
N ARG A 129 3.38 17.35 -2.19
CA ARG A 129 4.50 16.98 -3.05
C ARG A 129 4.88 15.50 -2.91
N ALA A 130 4.92 14.99 -1.68
CA ALA A 130 5.20 13.57 -1.41
C ALA A 130 4.06 12.65 -1.87
N LEU A 131 2.80 13.09 -1.78
CA LEU A 131 1.67 12.34 -2.33
C LEU A 131 1.70 12.25 -3.85
N LYS A 132 2.14 13.31 -4.54
CA LYS A 132 2.23 13.38 -6.01
C LYS A 132 3.54 12.84 -6.60
N SER A 133 4.55 12.52 -5.78
CA SER A 133 5.84 12.01 -6.26
C SER A 133 5.67 10.67 -6.99
N LYS A 134 6.48 10.41 -8.02
CA LYS A 134 6.53 9.08 -8.66
C LYS A 134 7.22 8.05 -7.78
N GLU A 135 8.29 8.50 -7.12
CA GLU A 135 9.06 7.70 -6.18
C GLU A 135 8.36 7.57 -4.82
N ARG A 136 8.72 6.51 -4.08
CA ARG A 136 8.21 6.24 -2.72
C ARG A 136 8.75 7.29 -1.75
N CYS A 137 7.92 8.27 -1.43
CA CYS A 137 8.20 9.27 -0.41
C CYS A 137 7.36 8.95 0.82
N HIS A 138 8.03 8.45 1.87
CA HIS A 138 7.38 8.14 3.14
C HIS A 138 7.39 9.37 4.06
N LEU A 139 6.29 9.63 4.74
CA LEU A 139 6.12 10.79 5.64
C LEU A 139 5.90 10.33 7.08
N LEU A 140 6.50 11.04 8.04
CA LEU A 140 6.24 10.85 9.47
C LEU A 140 5.82 12.18 10.10
N LEU A 141 4.58 12.25 10.59
CA LEU A 141 4.05 13.39 11.33
C LEU A 141 4.28 13.16 12.82
N TYR A 142 5.02 14.03 13.50
CA TYR A 142 5.28 13.86 14.93
C TYR A 142 5.07 15.15 15.72
N GLY A 143 4.62 15.04 16.96
CA GLY A 143 4.22 16.18 17.78
C GLY A 143 3.37 15.77 18.97
N SER A 144 2.91 16.75 19.75
CA SER A 144 1.98 16.57 20.85
C SER A 144 0.64 15.95 20.42
N PRO A 145 -0.14 15.34 21.32
CA PRO A 145 -1.47 14.79 21.01
C PRO A 145 -2.46 15.83 20.47
N SER A 146 -2.40 17.06 20.96
CA SER A 146 -3.28 18.17 20.58
C SER A 146 -2.93 18.85 19.25
N SER A 147 -2.10 18.20 18.42
CA SER A 147 -1.66 18.76 17.14
C SER A 147 -2.44 18.19 15.96
N ALA A 148 -2.36 18.87 14.81
CA ALA A 148 -3.09 18.57 13.57
C ALA A 148 -2.94 17.15 12.98
N LYS A 149 -2.11 16.29 13.58
CA LYS A 149 -1.68 15.00 13.01
C LYS A 149 -2.84 14.06 12.67
N SER A 150 -3.70 13.76 13.65
CA SER A 150 -4.83 12.86 13.41
C SER A 150 -5.81 13.43 12.39
N LEU A 151 -6.03 14.75 12.40
CA LEU A 151 -6.86 15.42 11.40
C LEU A 151 -6.28 15.29 9.99
N ILE A 152 -4.97 15.47 9.84
CA ILE A 152 -4.26 15.25 8.57
C ILE A 152 -4.41 13.81 8.12
N LEU A 153 -4.15 12.83 8.99
CA LEU A 153 -4.28 11.41 8.63
C LEU A 153 -5.70 11.04 8.21
N GLU A 154 -6.72 11.60 8.87
CA GLU A 154 -8.13 11.40 8.50
C GLU A 154 -8.48 12.04 7.15
N CYS A 155 -7.86 13.17 6.81
CA CYS A 155 -8.00 13.75 5.48
C CYS A 155 -7.38 12.83 4.43
N LEU A 156 -6.19 12.31 4.71
CA LEU A 156 -5.45 11.42 3.80
C LEU A 156 -6.10 10.05 3.63
N SER A 157 -6.85 9.56 4.62
CA SER A 157 -7.59 8.29 4.51
C SER A 157 -8.78 8.34 3.56
N ARG A 158 -9.12 9.53 3.05
CA ARG A 158 -10.11 9.73 1.98
C ARG A 158 -9.51 9.52 0.58
N LEU A 159 -8.19 9.40 0.46
CA LEU A 159 -7.55 9.12 -0.82
C LEU A 159 -7.94 7.73 -1.33
N PRO A 160 -8.16 7.58 -2.65
CA PRO A 160 -8.41 6.26 -3.22
C PRO A 160 -7.18 5.38 -3.06
N GLY A 161 -7.39 4.11 -2.73
CA GLY A 161 -6.30 3.16 -2.45
C GLY A 161 -5.57 3.43 -1.13
N SER A 162 -6.13 4.24 -0.23
CA SER A 162 -5.59 4.40 1.13
C SER A 162 -6.11 3.35 2.10
N LYS A 163 -5.25 2.92 3.02
CA LYS A 163 -5.61 2.02 4.12
C LYS A 163 -5.09 2.58 5.44
N TYR A 164 -6.00 2.72 6.40
CA TYR A 164 -5.72 3.28 7.72
C TYR A 164 -5.58 2.16 8.74
N ILE A 165 -4.48 2.16 9.49
CA ILE A 165 -4.18 1.18 10.53
C ILE A 165 -3.70 1.92 11.79
N LEU A 166 -4.22 1.49 12.94
CA LEU A 166 -3.74 1.95 14.24
C LEU A 166 -2.53 1.10 14.68
N GLY A 167 -1.44 1.73 15.12
CA GLY A 167 -0.18 1.06 15.44
C GLY A 167 -0.31 -0.01 16.52
N SER A 168 -1.23 0.14 17.47
CA SER A 168 -1.52 -0.88 18.48
C SER A 168 -2.12 -2.18 17.92
N SER A 169 -2.70 -2.12 16.72
CA SER A 169 -3.30 -3.27 16.01
C SER A 169 -2.41 -3.81 14.88
N ALA A 170 -1.28 -3.17 14.61
CA ALA A 170 -0.39 -3.52 13.50
C ALA A 170 0.53 -4.68 13.89
N THR A 171 0.08 -5.91 13.61
CA THR A 171 0.92 -7.12 13.73
C THR A 171 1.58 -7.44 12.40
N LYS A 172 2.72 -8.13 12.43
CA LYS A 172 3.42 -8.62 11.24
C LYS A 172 2.49 -9.39 10.29
N ALA A 173 1.77 -10.38 10.82
CA ALA A 173 0.89 -11.22 10.01
C ALA A 173 -0.28 -10.42 9.43
N GLY A 174 -0.92 -9.56 10.24
CA GLY A 174 -2.03 -8.73 9.78
C GLY A 174 -1.61 -7.73 8.71
N LEU A 175 -0.47 -7.08 8.91
CA LEU A 175 0.09 -6.13 7.96
C LEU A 175 0.50 -6.82 6.64
N PHE A 176 1.08 -8.02 6.72
CA PHE A 176 1.41 -8.80 5.52
C PHE A 176 0.17 -9.11 4.69
N GLU A 177 -0.85 -9.70 5.31
CA GLU A 177 -2.08 -10.10 4.61
C GLU A 177 -2.81 -8.88 4.01
N LEU A 178 -2.85 -7.75 4.73
CA LEU A 178 -3.43 -6.52 4.20
C LEU A 178 -2.68 -6.04 2.95
N LEU A 179 -1.35 -5.93 3.04
CA LEU A 179 -0.53 -5.45 1.93
C LEU A 179 -0.56 -6.40 0.72
N TYR A 180 -0.57 -7.71 0.97
CA TYR A 180 -0.56 -8.73 -0.08
C TYR A 180 -1.88 -8.78 -0.87
N ASN A 181 -3.01 -8.66 -0.17
CA ASN A 181 -4.35 -8.81 -0.75
C ASN A 181 -4.92 -7.48 -1.28
N GLU A 182 -4.66 -6.36 -0.61
CA GLU A 182 -5.31 -5.08 -0.95
C GLU A 182 -4.42 -4.13 -1.74
N GLU A 183 -3.10 -4.33 -1.74
CA GLU A 183 -2.12 -3.55 -2.52
C GLU A 183 -2.31 -2.03 -2.42
N PRO A 184 -2.39 -1.45 -1.21
CA PRO A 184 -2.72 -0.04 -1.05
C PRO A 184 -1.66 0.87 -1.69
N SER A 185 -2.11 1.94 -2.34
CA SER A 185 -1.23 3.02 -2.80
C SER A 185 -0.71 3.84 -1.62
N PHE A 186 -1.53 4.02 -0.58
CA PHE A 186 -1.18 4.74 0.65
C PHE A 186 -1.46 3.89 1.88
N LEU A 187 -0.44 3.62 2.68
CA LEU A 187 -0.56 3.01 3.98
C LEU A 187 -0.44 4.09 5.06
N ILE A 188 -1.54 4.32 5.78
CA ILE A 188 -1.63 5.32 6.85
C ILE A 188 -1.52 4.61 8.19
N LEU A 189 -0.52 4.98 8.98
CA LEU A 189 -0.21 4.38 10.29
C LEU A 189 -0.36 5.44 11.37
N ASP A 190 -1.45 5.40 12.14
CA ASP A 190 -1.60 6.27 13.30
C ASP A 190 -1.01 5.61 14.55
N GLU A 191 -0.52 6.42 15.49
CA GLU A 191 0.15 5.95 16.71
C GLU A 191 1.23 4.88 16.45
N ILE A 192 2.08 5.08 15.44
CA ILE A 192 3.13 4.11 15.08
C ILE A 192 4.13 3.86 16.23
N ASP A 193 4.23 4.79 17.20
CA ASP A 193 4.99 4.62 18.45
C ASP A 193 4.38 3.63 19.45
N LYS A 194 3.23 3.04 19.14
CA LYS A 194 2.53 2.01 19.93
C LYS A 194 2.72 0.60 19.38
N ILE A 195 3.41 0.44 18.26
CA ILE A 195 3.79 -0.88 17.75
C ILE A 195 4.74 -1.53 18.77
N GLN A 196 4.37 -2.72 19.22
CA GLN A 196 4.97 -3.33 20.41
C GLN A 196 6.30 -4.04 20.10
N SER A 197 6.51 -4.52 18.87
CA SER A 197 7.68 -5.33 18.53
C SER A 197 8.43 -4.85 17.28
N MET A 198 9.75 -5.06 17.29
CA MET A 198 10.62 -4.91 16.11
C MET A 198 10.22 -5.86 14.98
N GLU A 199 9.67 -7.04 15.31
CA GLU A 199 9.24 -8.02 14.32
C GLU A 199 8.06 -7.50 13.49
N ASP A 200 7.13 -6.78 14.11
CA ASP A 200 6.01 -6.13 13.42
C ASP A 200 6.50 -5.04 12.46
N LEU A 201 7.59 -4.36 12.81
CA LEU A 201 8.21 -3.32 11.96
C LEU A 201 9.01 -3.90 10.79
N SER A 202 9.41 -5.18 10.82
CA SER A 202 10.26 -5.79 9.78
C SER A 202 9.64 -5.70 8.37
N ILE A 203 8.32 -5.85 8.27
CA ILE A 203 7.59 -5.71 7.01
C ILE A 203 7.60 -4.26 6.53
N LEU A 204 7.38 -3.30 7.44
CA LEU A 204 7.44 -1.88 7.09
C LEU A 204 8.83 -1.49 6.59
N LEU A 205 9.89 -1.97 7.24
CA LEU A 205 11.27 -1.69 6.81
C LEU A 205 11.54 -2.21 5.39
N SER A 206 11.11 -3.44 5.08
CA SER A 206 11.29 -4.04 3.75
C SER A 206 10.46 -3.34 2.68
N LEU A 207 9.20 -3.02 3.00
CA LEU A 207 8.29 -2.26 2.15
C LEU A 207 8.85 -0.86 1.84
N MET A 208 9.34 -0.15 2.85
CA MET A 208 9.84 1.21 2.67
C MET A 208 11.16 1.24 1.90
N GLU A 209 12.03 0.25 2.08
CA GLU A 209 13.31 0.20 1.36
C GLU A 209 13.11 -0.20 -0.11
N ARG A 210 12.49 -1.35 -0.36
CA ARG A 210 12.46 -1.98 -1.69
C ARG A 210 11.07 -2.09 -2.31
N GLY A 211 10.03 -1.74 -1.57
CA GLY A 211 8.65 -1.99 -1.96
C GLY A 211 8.29 -3.45 -1.81
N PHE A 212 9.09 -4.23 -1.09
CA PHE A 212 8.99 -5.68 -1.11
C PHE A 212 8.44 -6.20 0.21
N ILE A 213 7.47 -7.10 0.13
CA ILE A 213 7.00 -7.88 1.27
C ILE A 213 7.23 -9.35 1.00
N SER A 214 7.64 -10.09 2.03
CA SER A 214 7.75 -11.54 1.95
C SER A 214 7.41 -12.22 3.27
N GLU A 215 6.73 -13.35 3.16
CA GLU A 215 6.43 -14.23 4.28
C GLU A 215 6.77 -15.67 3.90
N VAL A 216 7.42 -16.37 4.83
CA VAL A 216 7.70 -17.80 4.73
C VAL A 216 6.90 -18.49 5.83
N LYS A 217 5.88 -19.24 5.45
CA LYS A 217 5.18 -20.20 6.32
C LYS A 217 5.53 -21.61 5.87
N TYR A 218 5.40 -22.60 6.76
CA TYR A 218 5.80 -23.98 6.49
C TYR A 218 5.29 -24.46 5.11
N GLY A 219 6.21 -24.69 4.17
CA GLY A 219 5.92 -25.15 2.80
C GLY A 219 5.39 -24.10 1.82
N ARG A 220 5.28 -22.81 2.17
CA ARG A 220 4.81 -21.73 1.28
C ARG A 220 5.61 -20.45 1.48
N ARG A 221 6.19 -19.94 0.40
CA ARG A 221 6.79 -18.60 0.32
C ARG A 221 5.85 -17.71 -0.50
N ARG A 222 5.48 -16.57 0.06
CA ARG A 222 4.69 -15.53 -0.63
C ARG A 222 5.51 -14.26 -0.65
N SER A 223 5.61 -13.65 -1.82
CA SER A 223 6.35 -12.41 -2.05
C SER A 223 5.54 -11.48 -2.93
N LYS A 224 5.69 -10.18 -2.73
CA LYS A 224 5.08 -9.18 -3.58
C LYS A 224 5.87 -7.88 -3.57
N THR A 225 5.90 -7.21 -4.71
CA THR A 225 6.45 -5.86 -4.85
C THR A 225 5.31 -4.87 -5.00
N LEU A 226 5.33 -3.80 -4.21
CA LEU A 226 4.30 -2.78 -4.06
C LEU A 226 4.94 -1.40 -4.16
N ASN A 227 4.24 -0.44 -4.77
CA ASN A 227 4.63 0.96 -4.77
C ASN A 227 3.92 1.77 -3.66
N THR A 228 3.69 1.14 -2.51
CA THR A 228 2.95 1.74 -1.40
C THR A 228 3.75 2.85 -0.74
N LYS A 229 3.13 4.03 -0.60
CA LYS A 229 3.66 5.14 0.20
C LYS A 229 3.18 4.98 1.64
N VAL A 230 4.07 5.20 2.60
CA VAL A 230 3.78 5.03 4.03
C VAL A 230 3.72 6.40 4.69
N ILE A 231 2.62 6.68 5.38
CA ILE A 231 2.37 7.94 6.07
C ILE A 231 2.09 7.60 7.54
N GLY A 232 3.06 7.84 8.40
CA GLY A 232 2.95 7.57 9.83
C GLY A 232 2.62 8.83 10.63
N ALA A 233 1.93 8.68 11.76
CA ALA A 233 1.91 9.66 12.83
C ALA A 233 2.32 9.06 14.17
N CYS A 234 3.11 9.80 14.94
CA CYS A 234 3.47 9.40 16.31
C CYS A 234 3.42 10.57 17.29
N ASN A 235 3.18 10.26 18.56
CA ASN A 235 3.32 11.23 19.64
C ASN A 235 4.76 11.30 20.15
N ARG A 236 5.42 10.15 20.21
CA ARG A 236 6.78 9.99 20.74
C ARG A 236 7.72 9.46 19.69
N ILE A 237 8.46 10.38 19.06
CA ILE A 237 9.46 10.02 18.03
C ILE A 237 10.63 9.22 18.63
N ASP A 238 10.93 9.42 19.91
CA ASP A 238 11.97 8.73 20.68
C ASP A 238 11.73 7.21 20.84
N ARG A 239 10.48 6.77 20.67
CA ARG A 239 10.13 5.34 20.74
C ARG A 239 10.36 4.59 19.43
N LEU A 240 10.58 5.32 18.33
CA LEU A 240 10.74 4.71 17.03
C LEU A 240 12.22 4.36 16.78
N PRO A 241 12.50 3.19 16.20
CA PRO A 241 13.86 2.77 15.92
C PRO A 241 14.52 3.67 14.85
N PRO A 242 15.83 3.99 14.98
CA PRO A 242 16.55 4.84 14.03
C PRO A 242 16.46 4.37 12.57
N GLU A 243 16.42 3.06 12.34
CA GLU A 243 16.30 2.45 11.01
C GLU A 243 14.98 2.82 10.34
N LEU A 244 13.89 2.91 11.12
CA LEU A 244 12.60 3.33 10.60
C LEU A 244 12.61 4.85 10.35
N LEU A 245 13.15 5.62 11.28
CA LEU A 245 13.23 7.07 11.20
C LEU A 245 14.05 7.58 10.01
N SER A 246 15.09 6.85 9.59
CA SER A 246 15.94 7.23 8.45
C SER A 246 15.22 7.10 7.11
N ARG A 247 14.15 6.30 7.03
CA ARG A 247 13.34 6.08 5.81
C ARG A 247 12.19 7.08 5.67
N PHE A 248 11.95 7.92 6.68
CA PHE A 248 10.88 8.91 6.70
C PHE A 248 11.37 10.34 6.51
N ILE A 249 10.59 11.13 5.75
CA ILE A 249 10.61 12.59 5.83
C ILE A 249 9.83 12.99 7.09
N LYS A 250 10.52 13.61 8.04
CA LYS A 250 9.98 13.93 9.38
C LYS A 250 9.40 15.33 9.40
N LEU A 251 8.10 15.43 9.72
CA LEU A 251 7.37 16.69 9.83
C LEU A 251 6.94 16.92 11.28
N ARG A 252 7.49 17.95 11.91
CA ARG A 252 7.21 18.31 13.31
C ARG A 252 5.99 19.21 13.44
N PHE A 253 4.91 18.71 14.01
CA PHE A 253 3.75 19.51 14.37
C PHE A 253 3.91 20.07 15.78
N ARG A 254 3.60 21.35 15.93
CA ARG A 254 3.53 22.04 17.22
C ARG A 254 2.06 22.08 17.64
N ASP A 255 1.82 22.40 18.91
CA ASP A 255 0.49 22.79 19.36
C ASP A 255 0.02 24.02 18.58
N TYR A 256 -1.29 24.10 18.38
CA TYR A 256 -1.93 25.27 17.77
C TYR A 256 -1.72 26.52 18.63
N SER A 257 -1.60 27.68 17.98
CA SER A 257 -1.84 28.94 18.67
C SER A 257 -3.31 29.04 19.11
N ASP A 258 -3.61 29.97 20.00
CA ASP A 258 -4.98 30.19 20.47
C ASP A 258 -5.91 30.55 19.30
N ASP A 259 -5.44 31.40 18.38
CA ASP A 259 -6.17 31.81 17.18
C ASP A 259 -6.35 30.62 16.21
N GLU A 260 -5.27 29.86 15.94
CA GLU A 260 -5.33 28.68 15.08
C GLU A 260 -6.28 27.62 15.64
N PHE A 261 -6.29 27.43 16.96
CA PHE A 261 -7.17 26.49 17.63
C PHE A 261 -8.64 26.88 17.45
N ILE A 262 -8.97 28.16 17.62
CA ILE A 262 -10.34 28.67 17.44
C ILE A 262 -10.80 28.46 16.00
N ASP A 263 -9.96 28.84 15.03
CA ASP A 263 -10.29 28.70 13.61
C ASP A 263 -10.49 27.24 13.20
N VAL A 264 -9.58 26.34 13.60
CA VAL A 264 -9.66 24.91 13.26
C VAL A 264 -10.91 24.30 13.89
N SER A 265 -11.14 24.57 15.18
CA SER A 265 -12.29 24.03 15.90
C SER A 265 -13.59 24.54 15.30
N ALA A 266 -13.68 25.82 14.96
CA ALA A 266 -14.86 26.40 14.35
C ALA A 266 -15.16 25.76 12.98
N LYS A 267 -14.14 25.59 12.13
CA LYS A 267 -14.28 24.96 10.80
C LYS A 267 -14.68 23.48 10.91
N VAL A 268 -14.06 22.74 11.85
CA VAL A 268 -14.40 21.34 12.10
C VAL A 268 -15.83 21.19 12.60
N LEU A 269 -16.27 22.04 13.54
CA LEU A 269 -17.64 22.06 14.06
C LEU A 269 -18.67 22.42 12.98
N GLN A 270 -18.36 23.36 12.10
CA GLN A 270 -19.22 23.72 11.00
C GLN A 270 -19.37 22.57 10.00
N GLN A 271 -18.25 21.98 9.56
CA GLN A 271 -18.28 20.96 8.51
C GLN A 271 -18.78 19.60 9.02
N ARG A 272 -18.45 19.21 10.26
CA ARG A 272 -18.81 17.87 10.79
C ARG A 272 -20.12 17.86 11.58
N GLU A 273 -20.33 18.85 12.42
CA GLU A 273 -21.46 18.89 13.36
C GLU A 273 -22.58 19.85 12.88
N GLY A 274 -22.38 20.49 11.73
CA GLY A 274 -23.34 21.41 11.12
C GLY A 274 -23.65 22.61 12.02
N VAL A 275 -22.69 23.04 12.84
CA VAL A 275 -22.86 24.16 13.77
C VAL A 275 -22.69 25.48 13.02
N PRO A 276 -23.60 26.46 13.16
CA PRO A 276 -23.42 27.78 12.55
C PRO A 276 -22.10 28.41 12.96
N MET A 277 -21.37 29.05 12.02
CA MET A 277 -20.01 29.54 12.26
C MET A 277 -19.90 30.43 13.51
N GLY A 278 -20.86 31.34 13.70
CA GLY A 278 -20.85 32.23 14.88
C GLY A 278 -21.00 31.50 16.22
N LEU A 279 -21.65 30.33 16.25
CA LEU A 279 -21.74 29.48 17.43
C LEU A 279 -20.50 28.57 17.55
N ALA A 280 -19.97 28.10 16.42
CA ALA A 280 -18.78 27.25 16.38
C ALA A 280 -17.54 27.98 16.94
N VAL A 281 -17.33 29.24 16.54
CA VAL A 281 -16.29 30.12 17.11
C VAL A 281 -16.49 30.31 18.61
N TYR A 282 -17.75 30.51 19.04
CA TYR A 282 -18.07 30.69 20.44
C TYR A 282 -17.77 29.44 21.29
N ILE A 283 -18.12 28.24 20.80
CA ILE A 283 -17.77 26.97 21.44
C ILE A 283 -16.26 26.86 21.59
N ALA A 284 -15.50 27.12 20.51
CA ALA A 284 -14.05 27.03 20.54
C ALA A 284 -13.41 28.00 21.55
N ASP A 285 -13.86 29.26 21.58
CA ASP A 285 -13.39 30.26 22.55
C ASP A 285 -13.70 29.84 24.00
N GLN A 286 -14.90 29.32 24.28
CA GLN A 286 -15.25 28.89 25.63
C GLN A 286 -14.48 27.63 26.06
N VAL A 287 -14.25 26.68 25.15
CA VAL A 287 -13.38 25.51 25.41
C VAL A 287 -11.97 25.97 25.75
N LEU A 288 -11.40 26.90 24.98
CA LEU A 288 -10.06 27.41 25.22
C LEU A 288 -9.96 28.15 26.57
N ARG A 289 -10.90 29.05 26.87
CA ARG A 289 -10.84 29.90 28.08
C ARG A 289 -11.22 29.16 29.35
N ARG A 290 -12.29 28.36 29.31
CA ARG A 290 -12.85 27.72 30.52
C ARG A 290 -12.28 26.34 30.78
N LEU A 291 -12.16 25.50 29.75
CA LEU A 291 -11.59 24.15 29.87
C LEU A 291 -10.06 24.13 29.72
N LYS A 292 -9.44 25.24 29.28
CA LYS A 292 -7.97 25.40 29.14
C LYS A 292 -7.32 24.31 28.30
N THR A 293 -8.06 23.78 27.34
CA THR A 293 -7.62 22.73 26.41
C THR A 293 -7.48 23.31 25.01
N ARG A 294 -6.50 22.80 24.26
CA ARG A 294 -6.27 23.10 22.84
C ARG A 294 -6.57 21.87 21.97
N ASP A 295 -7.33 20.91 22.48
CA ASP A 295 -7.74 19.73 21.74
C ASP A 295 -9.08 19.97 21.05
N VAL A 296 -9.07 19.90 19.70
CA VAL A 296 -10.26 20.05 18.86
C VAL A 296 -11.34 19.01 19.22
N ARG A 297 -10.93 17.85 19.76
CA ARG A 297 -11.84 16.80 20.21
C ARG A 297 -12.74 17.28 21.35
N ASP A 298 -12.27 18.18 22.20
CA ASP A 298 -13.09 18.69 23.30
C ASP A 298 -14.18 19.63 22.79
N SER A 299 -13.88 20.46 21.78
CA SER A 299 -14.90 21.26 21.09
C SER A 299 -15.97 20.39 20.44
N ILE A 300 -15.59 19.27 19.81
CA ILE A 300 -16.55 18.30 19.23
C ILE A 300 -17.44 17.68 20.32
N LYS A 301 -16.86 17.28 21.47
CA LYS A 301 -17.63 16.73 22.59
C LYS A 301 -18.66 17.74 23.09
N VAL A 302 -18.27 19.01 23.27
CA VAL A 302 -19.20 20.06 23.68
C VAL A 302 -20.35 20.18 22.67
N ALA A 303 -20.06 20.26 21.37
CA ALA A 303 -21.08 20.39 20.34
C ALA A 303 -22.08 19.22 20.31
N ARG A 304 -21.62 17.99 20.58
CA ARG A 304 -22.47 16.79 20.65
C ARG A 304 -23.34 16.70 21.89
N LEU A 305 -22.97 17.41 22.96
CA LEU A 305 -23.73 17.46 24.21
C LEU A 305 -24.82 18.54 24.20
N LEU A 306 -24.82 19.43 23.20
CA LEU A 306 -25.85 20.45 23.04
C LEU A 306 -27.20 19.82 22.70
N LYS A 307 -28.23 20.25 23.41
CA LYS A 307 -29.64 19.97 23.08
C LYS A 307 -30.14 20.99 22.06
N GLU A 308 -29.72 22.24 22.22
CA GLU A 308 -30.07 23.34 21.33
C GLU A 308 -28.80 24.04 20.86
N LYS A 309 -28.75 24.43 19.58
CA LYS A 309 -27.64 25.20 19.01
C LYS A 309 -27.74 26.67 19.41
N SER A 310 -27.69 26.94 20.72
CA SER A 310 -27.76 28.26 21.34
C SER A 310 -26.55 28.52 22.24
N ARG A 311 -26.22 29.80 22.47
CA ARG A 311 -25.09 30.17 23.34
C ARG A 311 -25.32 29.77 24.80
N GLU A 312 -26.55 29.86 25.28
CA GLU A 312 -26.91 29.52 26.65
C GLU A 312 -26.68 28.04 26.97
N ASP A 313 -27.00 27.16 26.01
CA ASP A 313 -26.79 25.72 26.19
C ASP A 313 -25.28 25.38 26.16
N VAL A 314 -24.50 26.07 25.33
CA VAL A 314 -23.03 25.97 25.33
C VAL A 314 -22.45 26.34 26.69
N ASP A 315 -22.87 27.48 27.25
CA ASP A 315 -22.42 27.92 28.58
C ASP A 315 -22.74 26.88 29.67
N ARG A 316 -23.96 26.32 29.64
CA ARG A 316 -24.39 25.28 30.59
C ARG A 316 -23.54 24.02 30.48
N VAL A 317 -23.33 23.51 29.27
CA VAL A 317 -22.53 22.30 29.04
C VAL A 317 -21.08 22.52 29.49
N ILE A 318 -20.49 23.67 29.17
CA ILE A 318 -19.11 23.97 29.56
C ILE A 318 -18.98 24.13 31.07
N GLU A 319 -19.96 24.75 31.74
CA GLU A 319 -19.96 24.84 33.21
C GLU A 319 -20.03 23.45 33.86
N LEU A 320 -20.86 22.55 33.32
CA LEU A 320 -20.96 21.17 33.80
C LEU A 320 -19.64 20.41 33.62
N LEU A 321 -18.97 20.58 32.48
CA LEU A 321 -17.68 19.94 32.20
C LEU A 321 -16.56 20.52 33.08
N ALA A 322 -16.54 21.84 33.28
CA ALA A 322 -15.55 22.51 34.12
C ALA A 322 -15.61 22.06 35.59
N LYS A 323 -16.80 21.66 36.11
CA LYS A 323 -16.95 21.11 37.47
C LYS A 323 -16.36 19.71 37.65
N GLN A 324 -16.04 19.01 36.56
CA GLN A 324 -15.50 17.65 36.56
C GLN A 324 -13.97 17.61 36.38
N THR A 325 -13.33 18.76 36.17
CA THR A 325 -11.89 18.88 35.87
C THR A 325 -11.15 19.46 37.06
#